data_AF-A0A356X5H1-F1
#
_entry.id   AF-A0A356X5H1-F1
#
_cell.length_a   1.000
_cell.length_b   1.000
_cell.length_c   1.000
_cell.angle_alpha   90.00
_cell.angle_beta   90.00
_cell.angle_gamma   90.00
#
_symmetry.space_group_name_H-M   'P 1'
#
loop_
_entity.id
_entity.type
_entity.pdbx_description
1 polymer ?
#
loop_
_entity_poly.entity_id
_entity_poly.type
_entity_poly.pdbx_seq_one_letter_code
_entity_poly.pdbx_strand_id
1 'polypeptide(L)' 'MTSKSYFSDEEFSGINFTVEEPIKADYENCRFLNCKFPKADLSEFGFIECEFSGCDLS' A
#
# COMPACT_ATOMS: atom_id res chain seq x y z
N MET A 1 -23.28 2.36 1.38
CA MET A 1 -22.27 3.26 1.96
C MET A 1 -21.00 2.43 2.07
N THR A 2 -20.14 2.44 1.05
CA THR A 2 -18.96 1.58 1.03
C THR A 2 -17.85 2.28 1.79
N SER A 3 -17.60 1.84 3.03
CA SER A 3 -16.54 2.37 3.88
C SER A 3 -15.20 1.92 3.30
N LYS A 4 -14.56 2.77 2.51
CA LYS A 4 -13.19 2.55 2.05
C LYS A 4 -12.27 2.74 3.26
N SER A 5 -11.33 1.81 3.48
CA SER A 5 -10.39 1.93 4.60
C SER A 5 -9.46 3.12 4.36
N TYR A 6 -9.04 3.77 5.45
CA TYR A 6 -8.12 4.89 5.44
C TYR A 6 -7.01 4.63 6.44
N PHE A 7 -5.77 4.81 6.00
CA PHE A 7 -4.57 4.62 6.81
C PHE A 7 -3.70 5.87 6.71
N SER A 8 -3.18 6.36 7.84
CA SER A 8 -2.34 7.55 7.83
C SER A 8 -1.28 7.50 8.91
N ASP A 9 -0.10 8.04 8.61
CA ASP A 9 1.07 8.05 9.50
C ASP A 9 1.49 6.62 9.94
N GLU A 10 1.34 5.65 9.04
CA GLU A 10 1.67 4.23 9.28
C GLU A 10 2.88 3.75 8.50
N GLU A 11 3.62 2.81 9.09
CA GLU A 11 4.77 2.15 8.45
C GLU A 11 4.46 0.68 8.19
N PHE A 12 4.49 0.30 6.91
CA PHE A 12 4.26 -1.05 6.42
C PHE A 12 5.60 -1.62 5.95
N SER A 13 6.15 -2.61 6.66
CA SER A 13 7.44 -3.20 6.30
C SER A 13 7.37 -4.72 6.10
N GLY A 14 8.03 -5.21 5.05
CA GLY A 14 8.11 -6.64 4.73
C GLY A 14 6.77 -7.28 4.31
N ILE A 15 5.78 -6.48 3.91
CA ILE A 15 4.47 -6.99 3.54
C ILE A 15 4.53 -7.62 2.15
N ASN A 16 4.01 -8.83 2.06
CA ASN A 16 4.00 -9.58 0.82
C ASN A 16 2.58 -9.64 0.24
N PHE A 17 2.21 -8.64 -0.56
CA PHE A 17 0.93 -8.58 -1.25
C PHE A 17 0.84 -9.57 -2.44
N THR A 18 1.78 -10.53 -2.55
CA THR A 18 1.68 -11.68 -3.47
C THR A 18 0.77 -12.79 -2.92
N VAL A 19 0.66 -12.91 -1.60
CA VAL A 19 -0.09 -13.99 -0.93
C VAL A 19 -1.40 -13.47 -0.36
N GLU A 20 -1.39 -12.25 0.16
CA GLU A 20 -2.58 -11.58 0.68
C GLU A 20 -3.06 -10.51 -0.30
N GLU A 21 -4.37 -10.45 -0.55
CA GLU A 21 -4.95 -9.40 -1.39
C GLU A 21 -4.67 -8.03 -0.77
N PRO A 22 -4.08 -7.08 -1.52
CA PRO A 22 -3.80 -5.76 -0.99
C PRO A 22 -5.12 -5.05 -0.66
N ILE A 23 -5.20 -4.49 0.56
CA ILE A 23 -6.39 -3.78 1.02
C ILE A 23 -6.51 -2.48 0.24
N LYS A 24 -7.56 -2.37 -0.57
CA LYS A 24 -7.85 -1.15 -1.35
C LYS A 24 -8.29 -0.04 -0.39
N ALA A 25 -7.38 0.87 -0.13
CA ALA A 25 -7.53 1.95 0.83
C ALA A 25 -6.82 3.22 0.36
N ASP A 26 -7.11 4.31 1.05
CA ASP A 26 -6.39 5.57 0.91
C ASP A 26 -5.34 5.64 2.03
N TYR A 27 -4.09 5.83 1.63
CA TYR A 27 -2.90 5.87 2.47
C TYR A 27 -2.35 7.31 2.43
N GLU A 28 -2.20 7.95 3.58
CA GLU A 28 -1.70 9.33 3.69
C GLU A 28 -0.49 9.42 4.65
N ASN A 29 0.63 9.95 4.17
CA ASN A 29 1.87 10.04 4.96
C ASN A 29 2.41 8.68 5.45
N CYS A 30 2.11 7.60 4.71
CA CYS A 30 2.53 6.24 5.08
C CYS A 30 3.88 5.86 4.46
N ARG A 31 4.62 4.96 5.10
CA ARG A 31 5.92 4.45 4.62
C ARG A 31 5.85 2.96 4.31
N PHE A 32 6.25 2.58 3.11
CA PHE A 32 6.31 1.19 2.67
C PHE A 32 7.77 0.76 2.51
N LEU A 33 8.21 -0.22 3.28
CA LEU A 33 9.61 -0.67 3.35
C LEU A 33 9.74 -2.15 2.99
N ASN A 34 10.49 -2.48 1.94
CA ASN A 34 10.69 -3.87 1.51
C ASN A 34 9.38 -4.66 1.25
N CYS A 35 8.32 -3.99 0.80
CA CYS A 35 7.04 -4.63 0.47
C CYS A 35 7.03 -5.13 -0.99
N LYS A 36 6.22 -6.15 -1.29
CA LYS A 36 6.07 -6.71 -2.64
C LYS A 36 4.66 -6.51 -3.15
N PHE A 37 4.53 -5.90 -4.32
CA PHE A 37 3.27 -5.52 -4.99
C PHE A 37 3.23 -6.11 -6.41
N PRO A 38 3.09 -7.44 -6.57
CA PRO A 38 3.15 -8.08 -7.88
C PRO A 38 1.93 -7.71 -8.73
N LYS A 39 2.14 -7.16 -9.94
CA LYS A 39 1.02 -6.76 -10.82
C LYS A 39 -0.04 -5.92 -10.08
N ALA A 40 0.37 -5.15 -9.08
CA ALA A 40 -0.57 -4.47 -8.21
C ALA A 40 -1.33 -3.45 -9.04
N ASP A 41 -2.63 -3.67 -9.18
CA ASP A 41 -3.53 -2.67 -9.74
C ASP A 41 -3.72 -1.58 -8.68
N LEU A 42 -2.80 -0.64 -8.68
CA LEU A 42 -2.79 0.51 -7.76
C LEU A 42 -3.85 1.56 -8.13
N SER A 43 -4.60 1.33 -9.22
CA SER A 43 -5.62 2.24 -9.74
C SER A 43 -6.72 2.56 -8.72
N GLU A 44 -7.01 1.63 -7.80
CA GLU A 44 -8.01 1.83 -6.73
C GLU A 44 -7.40 2.29 -5.39
N PHE A 45 -6.07 2.32 -5.30
CA PHE A 45 -5.33 2.74 -4.12
C PHE A 45 -5.11 4.25 -4.16
N GLY A 46 -5.39 4.93 -3.06
CA GLY A 46 -4.98 6.32 -2.90
C GLY A 46 -3.66 6.36 -2.17
N PHE A 47 -2.60 6.90 -2.79
CA PHE A 47 -1.35 7.17 -2.09
C PHE A 47 -1.11 8.67 -2.07
N ILE A 48 -1.18 9.27 -0.89
CA ILE A 48 -1.02 10.70 -0.65
C ILE A 48 0.20 10.85 0.25
N GLU A 49 1.24 11.55 -0.22
CA GLU A 49 2.47 11.76 0.56
C GLU A 49 3.12 10.47 1.12
N CYS A 50 2.91 9.33 0.45
CA CYS A 50 3.48 8.04 0.87
C CYS A 50 4.90 7.84 0.31
N GLU A 51 5.75 7.18 1.08
CA GLU A 51 7.13 6.89 0.71
C GLU A 51 7.33 5.38 0.50
N PHE A 52 7.90 4.97 -0.62
CA PHE A 52 8.16 3.56 -0.94
C PHE A 52 9.66 3.34 -1.06
N SER A 53 10.23 2.50 -0.20
CA SER A 53 11.67 2.23 -0.17
C SER A 53 11.94 0.73 -0.15
N GLY A 54 12.72 0.26 -1.12
CA GLY A 54 12.99 -1.18 -1.32
C GLY A 54 11.75 -2.01 -1.71
N CYS A 55 10.64 -1.37 -2.10
CA CYS A 55 9.44 -2.07 -2.52
C CYS A 55 9.54 -2.56 -3.98
N ASP A 56 9.06 -3.78 -4.22
CA ASP A 56 8.98 -4.38 -5.55
C ASP A 56 7.60 -4.07 -6.16
N LEU A 57 7.57 -3.18 -7.16
CA LEU A 57 6.37 -2.69 -7.85
C LEU A 57 6.29 -3.20 -9.32
N SER A 58 7.05 -4.23 -9.67
CA SER A 58 7.19 -4.74 -11.05
C SER A 58 6.15 -5.78 -11.48
#